data_AF-A0A2G6LL99-F1
#
_entry.id   AF-A0A2G6LL99-F1
#
_cell.length_a   1.000
_cell.length_b   1.000
_cell.length_c   1.000
_cell.angle_alpha   90.00
_cell.angle_beta   90.00
_cell.angle_gamma   90.00
#
_symmetry.space_group_name_H-M   'P 1'
#
loop_
_entity.id
_entity.type
_entity.pdbx_description
1 polymer ?
#
loop_
_entity_poly.entity_id
_entity_poly.type
_entity_poly.pdbx_seq_one_letter_code
_entity_poly.pdbx_strand_id
1 'polypeptide(L)'
;MSYLGNFFVSIDQLGNVLAGGNPDNTISSRIGYYTEKYYPSGKVPLKWRMFKNIINFTFYPIDGNDHCKEAYYNDAGEEFDKGTNDIAVAVLAILIISSCILIAILLYVLFAFGIVSPRKINRSENIKQRLRIAEAKLKGVYSELNQYKVKVDEELDDIIDDTQDTIEEIVKKIDGMLNLKNKLSRFKLKNKNTGTNTKGQ
;
A
#
# COMPACT_ATOMS: atom_id res chain seq x y z
N MET A 1 8.09 -10.97 8.67
CA MET A 1 7.33 -11.88 7.79
C MET A 1 7.89 -13.28 7.97
N SER A 2 7.05 -14.32 7.97
CA SER A 2 7.53 -15.71 7.99
C SER A 2 8.09 -16.08 6.61
N TYR A 3 9.04 -17.02 6.56
CA TYR A 3 9.60 -17.52 5.29
C TYR A 3 8.53 -17.99 4.30
N LEU A 4 7.44 -18.57 4.81
CA LEU A 4 6.31 -19.01 4.01
C LEU A 4 5.56 -17.84 3.35
N GLY A 5 5.42 -16.71 4.05
CA GLY A 5 4.84 -15.49 3.49
C GLY A 5 5.70 -14.92 2.35
N ASN A 6 7.03 -14.88 2.54
CA ASN A 6 7.96 -14.43 1.51
C ASN A 6 7.89 -15.34 0.27
N PHE A 7 7.80 -16.66 0.47
CA PHE A 7 7.69 -17.62 -0.63
C PHE A 7 6.46 -17.34 -1.52
N PHE A 8 5.28 -17.11 -0.93
CA PHE A 8 4.08 -16.77 -1.71
C PHE A 8 4.18 -15.42 -2.40
N VAL A 9 4.80 -14.41 -1.77
CA VAL A 9 5.07 -13.12 -2.40
C VAL A 9 5.97 -13.30 -3.63
N SER A 10 7.02 -14.11 -3.53
CA SER A 10 7.92 -14.37 -4.67
C SER A 10 7.23 -15.12 -5.82
N ILE A 11 6.30 -16.03 -5.53
CA ILE A 11 5.48 -16.68 -6.58
C ILE A 11 4.59 -15.65 -7.27
N ASP A 12 3.95 -14.77 -6.52
CA ASP A 12 3.09 -13.72 -7.06
C ASP A 12 3.90 -12.73 -7.94
N GLN A 13 5.07 -12.31 -7.47
CA GLN A 13 6.03 -11.50 -8.23
C GLN A 13 6.49 -12.20 -9.52
N LEU A 14 6.80 -13.50 -9.47
CA LEU A 14 7.11 -14.27 -10.68
C LEU A 14 5.95 -14.26 -11.68
N GLY A 15 4.72 -14.45 -11.20
CA GLY A 15 3.52 -14.35 -12.04
C GLY A 15 3.40 -12.97 -12.69
N ASN A 16 3.70 -11.90 -11.95
CA ASN A 16 3.70 -10.55 -12.48
C ASN A 16 4.73 -10.36 -13.60
N VAL A 17 5.96 -10.87 -13.41
CA VAL A 17 7.03 -10.83 -14.43
C VAL A 17 6.64 -11.58 -15.69
N LEU A 18 6.06 -12.78 -15.57
CA LEU A 18 5.57 -13.55 -16.72
C LEU A 18 4.48 -12.80 -17.50
N ALA A 19 3.73 -11.95 -16.81
CA ALA A 19 2.76 -11.03 -17.39
C ALA A 19 3.35 -9.64 -17.74
N GLY A 20 4.68 -9.52 -17.88
CA GLY A 20 5.38 -8.32 -18.30
C GLY A 20 5.35 -7.16 -17.30
N GLY A 21 5.15 -7.44 -16.00
CA GLY A 21 5.21 -6.44 -14.92
C GLY A 21 6.59 -6.35 -14.27
N ASN A 22 6.74 -5.37 -13.37
CA ASN A 22 7.97 -5.18 -12.58
C ASN A 22 8.18 -6.35 -11.58
N PRO A 23 9.39 -6.94 -11.50
CA PRO A 23 9.70 -8.03 -10.55
C PRO A 23 9.53 -7.69 -9.07
N ASP A 24 9.63 -6.41 -8.68
CA ASP A 24 9.46 -5.98 -7.29
C ASP A 24 7.97 -5.86 -6.92
N ASN A 25 7.07 -5.92 -7.91
CA ASN A 25 5.63 -5.79 -7.69
C ASN A 25 4.92 -7.14 -7.76
N THR A 26 4.01 -7.34 -6.82
CA THR A 26 3.02 -8.41 -6.89
C THR A 26 1.96 -8.15 -7.98
N ILE A 27 1.24 -9.19 -8.43
CA ILE A 27 0.08 -8.99 -9.32
C ILE A 27 -0.93 -8.08 -8.62
N SER A 28 -1.22 -8.36 -7.35
CA SER A 28 -2.20 -7.59 -6.56
C SER A 28 -1.83 -6.11 -6.44
N SER A 29 -0.55 -5.76 -6.23
CA SER A 29 -0.11 -4.36 -6.18
C SER A 29 -0.16 -3.69 -7.55
N ARG A 30 0.20 -4.39 -8.63
CA ARG A 30 0.05 -3.88 -10.01
C ARG A 30 -1.41 -3.59 -10.34
N ILE A 31 -2.33 -4.50 -10.02
CA ILE A 31 -3.78 -4.26 -10.18
C ILE A 31 -4.23 -3.06 -9.34
N GLY A 32 -3.74 -2.94 -8.12
CA GLY A 32 -3.99 -1.78 -7.26
C GLY A 32 -3.50 -0.47 -7.89
N TYR A 33 -2.30 -0.44 -8.45
CA TYR A 33 -1.76 0.72 -9.16
C TYR A 33 -2.65 1.14 -10.34
N TYR A 34 -3.03 0.18 -11.20
CA TYR A 34 -3.89 0.47 -12.35
C TYR A 34 -5.29 0.95 -11.93
N THR A 35 -5.80 0.52 -10.78
CA THR A 35 -7.15 0.87 -10.32
C THR A 35 -7.20 2.10 -9.43
N GLU A 36 -6.10 2.46 -8.74
CA GLU A 36 -6.06 3.57 -7.78
C GLU A 36 -5.25 4.78 -8.24
N LYS A 37 -4.24 4.61 -9.13
CA LYS A 37 -3.31 5.69 -9.52
C LYS A 37 -3.18 5.91 -11.03
N TYR A 38 -3.02 4.86 -11.83
CA TYR A 38 -2.66 5.02 -13.25
C TYR A 38 -3.75 5.71 -14.09
N TYR A 39 -5.00 5.25 -13.97
CA TYR A 39 -6.13 5.85 -14.68
C TYR A 39 -6.81 6.92 -13.83
N PRO A 40 -7.33 8.00 -14.46
CA PRO A 40 -8.16 8.97 -13.77
C PRO A 40 -9.40 8.31 -13.13
N SER A 41 -9.87 8.88 -12.02
CA SER A 41 -11.07 8.41 -11.34
C SER A 41 -12.27 8.32 -12.30
N GLY A 42 -12.99 7.20 -12.24
CA GLY A 42 -14.12 6.90 -13.14
C GLY A 42 -13.75 6.45 -14.55
N LYS A 43 -12.46 6.47 -14.93
CA LYS A 43 -11.99 6.04 -16.27
C LYS A 43 -11.21 4.73 -16.27
N VAL A 44 -11.23 3.99 -15.14
CA VAL A 44 -10.56 2.70 -15.03
C VAL A 44 -11.23 1.68 -15.97
N PRO A 45 -10.50 1.09 -16.94
CA PRO A 45 -11.03 0.07 -17.84
C PRO A 45 -11.63 -1.12 -17.10
N LEU A 46 -12.68 -1.71 -17.69
CA LEU A 46 -13.44 -2.81 -17.09
C LEU A 46 -12.55 -4.00 -16.70
N LYS A 47 -11.56 -4.35 -17.54
CA LYS A 47 -10.62 -5.46 -17.28
C LYS A 47 -9.91 -5.35 -15.93
N TRP A 48 -9.36 -4.18 -15.61
CA TRP A 48 -8.66 -3.94 -14.35
C TRP A 48 -9.62 -3.97 -13.14
N ARG A 49 -10.84 -3.46 -13.32
CA ARG A 49 -11.88 -3.56 -12.28
C ARG A 49 -12.29 -5.01 -12.03
N MET A 50 -12.41 -5.82 -13.08
CA MET A 50 -12.72 -7.24 -12.95
C MET A 50 -11.61 -7.99 -12.20
N PHE A 51 -10.35 -7.77 -12.58
CA PHE A 51 -9.20 -8.37 -11.86
C PHE A 51 -9.19 -7.97 -10.39
N LYS A 52 -9.36 -6.67 -10.09
CA LYS A 52 -9.46 -6.18 -8.71
C LYS A 52 -10.57 -6.89 -7.94
N ASN A 53 -11.75 -7.03 -8.53
CA ASN A 53 -12.89 -7.68 -7.86
C ASN A 53 -12.64 -9.17 -7.61
N ILE A 54 -12.07 -9.89 -8.57
CA ILE A 54 -11.73 -11.32 -8.43
C ILE A 54 -10.72 -11.51 -7.30
N ILE A 55 -9.64 -10.74 -7.30
CA ILE A 55 -8.58 -10.86 -6.29
C ILE A 55 -9.11 -10.42 -4.92
N ASN A 56 -9.79 -9.28 -4.82
CA ASN A 56 -10.36 -8.81 -3.56
C ASN A 56 -11.37 -9.82 -2.98
N PHE A 57 -12.20 -10.45 -3.80
CA PHE A 57 -13.09 -11.52 -3.36
C PHE A 57 -12.29 -12.71 -2.82
N THR A 58 -11.30 -13.18 -3.59
CA THR A 58 -10.45 -14.32 -3.23
C THR A 58 -9.78 -14.14 -1.87
N PHE A 59 -9.24 -12.95 -1.60
CA PHE A 59 -8.49 -12.65 -0.39
C PHE A 59 -9.34 -12.05 0.75
N TYR A 60 -10.63 -11.79 0.54
CA TYR A 60 -11.54 -11.27 1.56
C TYR A 60 -11.45 -12.03 2.89
N PRO A 61 -11.42 -13.38 2.92
CA PRO A 61 -11.45 -14.11 4.18
C PRO A 61 -10.24 -13.88 5.08
N ILE A 62 -9.11 -13.39 4.54
CA ILE A 62 -7.88 -13.12 5.30
C ILE A 62 -7.57 -11.62 5.40
N ASP A 63 -7.78 -10.86 4.34
CA ASP A 63 -7.36 -9.46 4.26
C ASP A 63 -8.53 -8.48 4.36
N GLY A 64 -9.77 -8.98 4.26
CA GLY A 64 -10.96 -8.16 4.23
C GLY A 64 -11.12 -7.42 2.91
N ASN A 65 -11.73 -6.24 2.96
CA ASN A 65 -11.99 -5.45 1.77
C ASN A 65 -10.70 -4.80 1.26
N ASP A 66 -10.64 -4.56 -0.05
CA ASP A 66 -9.62 -3.73 -0.71
C ASP A 66 -8.17 -4.29 -0.71
N HIS A 67 -8.01 -5.61 -0.73
CA HIS A 67 -6.70 -6.28 -0.82
C HIS A 67 -5.74 -5.66 -1.86
N CYS A 68 -6.16 -5.48 -3.13
CA CYS A 68 -5.28 -4.93 -4.17
C CYS A 68 -4.84 -3.49 -3.88
N LYS A 69 -5.72 -2.69 -3.26
CA LYS A 69 -5.39 -1.31 -2.89
C LYS A 69 -4.34 -1.27 -1.79
N GLU A 70 -4.46 -2.15 -0.81
CA GLU A 70 -3.48 -2.29 0.25
C GLU A 70 -2.14 -2.80 -0.27
N ALA A 71 -2.16 -3.79 -1.16
CA ALA A 71 -0.97 -4.28 -1.84
C ALA A 71 -0.26 -3.14 -2.60
N TYR A 72 -1.01 -2.34 -3.37
CA TYR A 72 -0.44 -1.17 -4.04
C TYR A 72 0.23 -0.22 -3.05
N TYR A 73 -0.42 0.12 -1.93
CA TYR A 73 0.20 1.01 -0.97
C TYR A 73 1.45 0.43 -0.30
N ASN A 74 1.54 -0.89 -0.16
CA ASN A 74 2.72 -1.56 0.40
C ASN A 74 3.91 -1.51 -0.55
N ASP A 75 3.63 -1.53 -1.87
CA ASP A 75 4.64 -1.45 -2.93
C ASP A 75 4.73 -0.04 -3.55
N ALA A 76 4.08 0.98 -2.98
CA ALA A 76 3.93 2.30 -3.61
C ALA A 76 5.24 3.08 -3.80
N GLY A 77 6.34 2.60 -3.20
CA GLY A 77 7.69 3.13 -3.40
C GLY A 77 8.47 2.47 -4.55
N GLU A 78 7.89 1.45 -5.18
CA GLU A 78 8.49 0.75 -6.32
C GLU A 78 8.03 1.35 -7.65
N GLU A 79 8.78 1.11 -8.72
CA GLU A 79 8.39 1.51 -10.07
C GLU A 79 7.30 0.58 -10.63
N PHE A 80 6.18 1.14 -11.07
CA PHE A 80 5.13 0.40 -11.75
C PHE A 80 5.22 0.56 -13.28
N ASP A 81 4.84 -0.48 -14.02
CA ASP A 81 4.81 -0.44 -15.48
C ASP A 81 3.82 0.60 -16.00
N LYS A 82 4.30 1.47 -16.89
CA LYS A 82 3.50 2.51 -17.54
C LYS A 82 2.89 1.95 -18.83
N GLY A 83 1.82 1.18 -18.67
CA GLY A 83 1.11 0.56 -19.77
C GLY A 83 1.53 -0.89 -20.01
N THR A 84 0.60 -1.65 -20.56
CA THR A 84 0.75 -3.08 -20.83
C THR A 84 0.21 -3.39 -22.21
N ASN A 85 0.82 -4.33 -22.92
CA ASN A 85 0.27 -4.85 -24.16
C ASN A 85 -0.82 -5.90 -23.87
N ASP A 86 -1.65 -6.20 -24.87
CA ASP A 86 -2.80 -7.09 -24.70
C ASP A 86 -2.41 -8.56 -24.47
N ILE A 87 -1.26 -9.00 -24.97
CA ILE A 87 -0.74 -10.36 -24.75
C ILE A 87 -0.38 -10.55 -23.27
N ALA A 88 0.35 -9.60 -22.69
CA ALA A 88 0.71 -9.56 -21.28
C ALA A 88 -0.54 -9.55 -20.39
N VAL A 89 -1.56 -8.78 -20.76
CA VAL A 89 -2.86 -8.77 -20.06
C VAL A 89 -3.57 -10.13 -20.16
N ALA A 90 -3.50 -10.80 -21.30
CA ALA A 90 -4.10 -12.12 -21.47
C ALA A 90 -3.40 -13.17 -20.59
N VAL A 91 -2.06 -13.15 -20.54
CA VAL A 91 -1.27 -14.00 -19.63
C VAL A 91 -1.65 -13.70 -18.17
N LEU A 92 -1.74 -12.42 -17.81
CA LEU A 92 -2.16 -11.99 -16.48
C LEU A 92 -3.55 -12.52 -16.11
N ALA A 93 -4.51 -12.46 -17.04
CA ALA A 93 -5.85 -12.95 -16.82
C ALA A 93 -5.87 -14.46 -16.54
N ILE A 94 -5.11 -15.25 -17.31
CA ILE A 94 -5.00 -16.70 -17.12
C ILE A 94 -4.42 -17.02 -15.74
N LEU A 95 -3.35 -16.32 -15.34
CA LEU A 95 -2.72 -16.50 -14.03
C LEU A 95 -3.68 -16.14 -12.90
N ILE A 96 -4.35 -14.98 -12.99
CA ILE A 96 -5.32 -14.54 -11.97
C ILE A 96 -6.47 -15.54 -11.85
N ILE A 97 -7.12 -15.90 -12.95
CA ILE A 97 -8.32 -16.75 -12.91
C ILE A 97 -7.97 -18.14 -12.36
N SER A 98 -6.92 -18.78 -12.90
CA SER A 98 -6.54 -20.13 -12.48
C SER A 98 -6.10 -20.19 -11.02
N SER A 99 -5.26 -19.25 -10.57
CA SER A 99 -4.77 -19.22 -9.19
C SER A 99 -5.86 -18.82 -8.19
N CYS A 100 -6.66 -17.78 -8.51
CA CYS A 100 -7.69 -17.28 -7.60
C CYS A 100 -8.80 -18.30 -7.35
N ILE A 101 -9.15 -19.14 -8.32
CA ILE A 101 -10.13 -20.22 -8.10
C ILE A 101 -9.64 -21.18 -7.00
N LEU A 102 -8.39 -21.66 -7.11
CA LEU A 102 -7.82 -22.59 -6.14
C LEU A 102 -7.65 -21.95 -4.76
N ILE A 103 -7.14 -20.72 -4.73
CA ILE A 103 -6.93 -19.95 -3.49
C ILE A 103 -8.28 -19.63 -2.81
N ALA A 104 -9.29 -19.24 -3.58
CA ALA A 104 -10.61 -18.91 -3.03
C ALA A 104 -11.25 -20.12 -2.36
N ILE A 105 -11.21 -21.30 -3.01
CA ILE A 105 -11.73 -22.54 -2.41
C ILE A 105 -11.05 -22.78 -1.05
N LEU A 106 -9.71 -22.70 -1.00
CA LEU A 106 -8.97 -22.91 0.23
C LEU A 106 -9.34 -21.87 1.32
N LEU A 107 -9.25 -20.58 1.01
CA LEU A 107 -9.45 -19.52 2.00
C LEU A 107 -10.88 -19.47 2.52
N TYR A 108 -11.88 -19.68 1.67
CA TYR A 108 -13.28 -19.71 2.10
C TYR A 108 -13.61 -20.96 2.92
N VAL A 109 -12.99 -22.11 2.65
CA VAL A 109 -13.09 -23.29 3.51
C VAL A 109 -12.50 -22.99 4.89
N LEU A 110 -11.28 -22.45 4.95
CA LEU A 110 -10.64 -22.08 6.23
C LEU A 110 -11.46 -21.04 7.01
N PHE A 111 -12.10 -20.11 6.31
CA PHE A 111 -12.96 -19.09 6.89
C PHE A 111 -14.27 -19.67 7.44
N ALA A 112 -14.90 -20.59 6.72
CA ALA A 112 -16.10 -21.28 7.18
C ALA A 112 -15.83 -22.08 8.46
N PHE A 113 -14.62 -22.64 8.61
CA PHE A 113 -14.17 -23.29 9.84
C PHE A 113 -13.67 -22.32 10.93
N GLY A 114 -13.68 -21.01 10.68
CA GLY A 114 -13.22 -19.99 11.64
C GLY A 114 -11.71 -20.01 11.90
N ILE A 115 -10.92 -20.67 11.05
CA ILE A 115 -9.45 -20.76 11.17
C ILE A 115 -8.80 -19.43 10.79
N VAL A 116 -9.38 -18.74 9.80
CA VAL A 116 -8.95 -17.42 9.37
C VAL A 116 -10.08 -16.41 9.52
N SER A 117 -9.72 -15.13 9.58
CA SER A 117 -10.69 -14.04 9.66
C SER A 117 -10.14 -12.78 8.98
N PRO A 118 -11.00 -11.94 8.38
CA PRO A 118 -10.59 -10.68 7.78
C PRO A 118 -9.78 -9.80 8.75
N ARG A 119 -8.57 -9.45 8.34
CA ARG A 119 -7.71 -8.56 9.12
C ARG A 119 -8.30 -7.15 9.18
N LYS A 120 -8.11 -6.49 10.32
CA LYS A 120 -8.41 -5.06 10.48
C LYS A 120 -7.16 -4.24 10.19
N ILE A 121 -7.24 -3.32 9.23
CA ILE A 121 -6.11 -2.49 8.83
C ILE A 121 -5.90 -1.38 9.88
N ASN A 122 -4.72 -1.36 10.51
CA ASN A 122 -4.31 -0.28 11.38
C ASN A 122 -3.43 0.72 10.61
N ARG A 123 -4.06 1.77 10.07
CA ARG A 123 -3.37 2.80 9.28
C ARG A 123 -2.22 3.46 10.03
N SER A 124 -2.39 3.71 11.33
CA SER A 124 -1.37 4.35 12.15
C SER A 124 -0.10 3.50 12.25
N GLU A 125 -0.26 2.18 12.44
CA GLU A 125 0.89 1.26 12.47
C GLU A 125 1.55 1.13 11.10
N ASN A 126 0.77 1.08 10.02
CA ASN A 126 1.33 1.04 8.66
C ASN A 126 2.19 2.30 8.37
N ILE A 127 1.71 3.49 8.74
CA ILE A 127 2.48 4.73 8.57
C ILE A 127 3.75 4.72 9.43
N LYS A 128 3.67 4.29 10.69
CA LYS A 128 4.87 4.16 11.55
C LYS A 128 5.91 3.22 10.94
N GLN A 129 5.47 2.08 10.43
CA GLN A 129 6.35 1.10 9.79
C GLN A 129 7.03 1.70 8.56
N ARG A 130 6.29 2.41 7.70
CA ARG A 130 6.84 3.05 6.50
C ARG A 130 7.83 4.16 6.83
N LEU A 131 7.55 4.99 7.85
CA LEU A 131 8.49 6.00 8.32
C LEU A 131 9.79 5.38 8.83
N ARG A 132 9.73 4.26 9.55
CA ARG A 132 10.93 3.53 10.01
C ARG A 132 11.75 2.97 8.85
N ILE A 133 11.09 2.44 7.80
CA ILE A 133 11.79 1.95 6.60
C ILE A 133 12.46 3.12 5.86
N ALA A 134 11.75 4.24 5.70
CA ALA A 134 12.32 5.44 5.08
C ALA A 134 13.54 5.96 5.86
N GLU A 135 13.42 6.05 7.19
CA GLU A 135 14.54 6.42 8.07
C GLU A 135 15.74 5.48 7.90
N ALA A 136 15.51 4.16 7.83
CA ALA A 136 16.58 3.19 7.62
C ALA A 136 17.28 3.36 6.27
N LYS A 137 16.52 3.59 5.19
CA LYS A 137 17.08 3.86 3.86
C LYS A 137 17.91 5.15 3.85
N LEU A 138 17.40 6.24 4.44
CA LEU A 138 18.13 7.52 4.56
C LEU A 138 19.41 7.38 5.40
N LYS A 139 19.37 6.61 6.49
CA LYS A 139 20.58 6.29 7.28
C LYS A 139 21.61 5.49 6.49
N GLY A 140 21.16 4.60 5.60
CA GLY A 140 22.01 3.89 4.66
C GLY A 140 22.76 4.84 3.74
N VAL A 141 22.03 5.76 3.09
CA VAL A 141 22.61 6.82 2.23
C VAL A 141 23.60 7.67 3.03
N TYR A 142 23.24 8.13 4.22
CA TYR A 142 24.12 8.91 5.09
C TYR A 142 25.42 8.14 5.44
N SER A 143 25.32 6.84 5.73
CA SER A 143 26.49 6.00 6.01
C SER A 143 27.41 5.89 4.79
N GLU A 144 26.86 5.74 3.59
CA GLU A 144 27.62 5.64 2.35
C GLU A 144 28.33 6.95 2.00
N LEU A 145 27.64 8.09 2.13
CA LEU A 145 28.21 9.43 1.92
C LEU A 145 29.37 9.76 2.87
N ASN A 146 29.35 9.22 4.09
CA ASN A 146 30.47 9.39 5.02
C ASN A 146 31.69 8.53 4.66
N GLN A 147 31.49 7.43 3.95
CA GLN A 147 32.56 6.51 3.55
C GLN A 147 33.18 6.87 2.21
N TYR A 148 32.38 7.37 1.27
CA TYR A 148 32.80 7.60 -0.11
C TYR A 148 32.58 9.04 -0.55
N LYS A 149 33.51 9.56 -1.34
CA LYS A 149 33.33 10.86 -2.01
C LYS A 149 32.39 10.67 -3.20
N VAL A 150 31.14 11.07 -3.03
CA VAL A 150 30.15 11.11 -4.11
C VAL A 150 30.28 12.43 -4.87
N LYS A 151 30.27 12.37 -6.20
CA LYS A 151 30.15 13.56 -7.05
C LYS A 151 28.66 13.85 -7.24
N VAL A 152 28.27 15.09 -7.00
CA VAL A 152 26.91 15.54 -7.27
C VAL A 152 26.84 15.95 -8.74
N ASP A 153 26.12 15.17 -9.53
CA ASP A 153 25.70 15.52 -10.88
C ASP A 153 24.26 16.07 -10.87
N GLU A 154 23.79 16.54 -12.03
CA GLU A 154 22.47 17.16 -12.18
C GLU A 154 21.34 16.20 -11.78
N GLU A 155 21.44 14.92 -12.14
CA GLU A 155 20.44 13.91 -11.78
C GLU A 155 20.39 13.68 -10.26
N LEU A 156 21.54 13.61 -9.58
CA LEU A 156 21.57 13.47 -8.13
C LEU A 156 21.06 14.73 -7.42
N ASP A 157 21.31 15.92 -7.95
CA ASP A 157 20.79 17.19 -7.42
C ASP A 157 19.26 17.22 -7.49
N ASP A 158 18.68 16.87 -8.64
CA ASP A 158 17.23 16.78 -8.83
C ASP A 158 16.58 15.77 -7.85
N ILE A 159 17.20 14.60 -7.66
CA ILE A 159 16.71 13.58 -6.71
C ILE A 159 16.76 14.10 -5.27
N ILE A 160 17.79 14.87 -4.90
CA ILE A 160 17.91 15.46 -3.57
C ILE A 160 16.77 16.46 -3.33
N ASP A 161 16.50 17.34 -4.28
CA ASP A 161 15.44 18.34 -4.18
C ASP A 161 14.05 17.68 -4.09
N ASP A 162 13.73 16.74 -4.99
CA ASP A 162 12.48 15.97 -4.95
C ASP A 162 12.29 15.22 -3.62
N THR A 163 13.39 14.70 -3.06
CA THR A 163 13.39 14.01 -1.77
C THR A 163 13.11 14.98 -0.62
N GLN A 164 13.73 16.17 -0.62
CA GLN A 164 13.51 17.20 0.39
C GLN A 164 12.06 17.68 0.37
N ASP A 165 11.54 18.04 -0.80
CA ASP A 165 10.16 18.49 -0.98
C ASP A 165 9.16 17.45 -0.47
N THR A 166 9.39 16.17 -0.81
CA THR A 166 8.54 15.07 -0.33
C THR A 166 8.58 14.93 1.20
N ILE A 167 9.75 15.06 1.83
CA ILE A 167 9.90 15.01 3.28
C ILE A 167 9.13 16.18 3.92
N GLU A 168 9.27 17.39 3.40
CA GLU A 168 8.58 18.57 3.90
C GLU A 168 7.06 18.42 3.81
N GLU A 169 6.53 17.92 2.69
CA GLU A 169 5.11 17.65 2.55
C GLU A 169 4.59 16.63 3.57
N ILE A 170 5.35 15.57 3.82
CA ILE A 170 5.01 14.55 4.82
C ILE A 170 4.96 15.17 6.21
N VAL A 171 5.99 15.94 6.60
CA VAL A 171 6.06 16.64 7.89
C VAL A 171 4.85 17.57 8.05
N LYS A 172 4.57 18.40 7.05
CA LYS A 172 3.42 19.33 7.05
C LYS A 172 2.09 18.61 7.22
N LYS A 173 1.88 17.45 6.57
CA LYS A 173 0.67 16.64 6.72
C LYS A 173 0.54 16.07 8.13
N ILE A 174 1.63 15.55 8.70
CA ILE A 174 1.64 15.00 10.06
C ILE A 174 1.34 16.11 11.09
N ASP A 175 2.00 17.25 10.99
CA ASP A 175 1.79 18.40 11.88
C ASP A 175 0.36 18.93 11.79
N GLY A 176 -0.19 19.01 10.58
CA GLY A 176 -1.60 19.33 10.37
C GLY A 176 -2.55 18.41 11.15
N MET A 177 -2.29 17.09 11.10
CA MET A 177 -3.07 16.09 11.84
C MET A 177 -2.92 16.24 13.36
N LEU A 178 -1.71 16.49 13.86
CA LEU A 178 -1.44 16.70 15.28
C LEU A 178 -2.14 17.96 15.81
N ASN A 179 -2.06 19.06 15.07
CA ASN A 179 -2.72 20.31 15.41
C ASN A 179 -4.24 20.17 15.46
N LEU A 180 -4.84 19.43 14.51
CA LEU A 180 -6.27 19.14 14.51
C LEU A 180 -6.68 18.31 15.74
N LYS A 181 -5.89 17.28 16.08
CA LYS A 181 -6.11 16.44 17.28
C LYS A 181 -6.08 17.29 18.56
N ASN A 182 -5.12 18.20 18.68
CA ASN A 182 -4.99 19.10 19.82
C ASN A 182 -6.19 20.05 19.95
N LYS A 183 -6.67 20.62 18.84
CA LYS A 183 -7.87 21.48 18.81
C LYS A 183 -9.13 20.72 19.23
N LEU A 184 -9.32 19.50 18.71
CA LEU A 184 -10.45 18.63 19.07
C LEU A 184 -10.46 18.26 20.55
N SER A 185 -9.30 17.96 21.14
CA SER A 185 -9.18 17.66 22.57
C SER A 185 -9.58 18.86 23.44
N ARG A 186 -9.12 20.07 23.09
CA ARG A 186 -9.51 21.30 23.80
C ARG A 186 -11.01 21.56 23.70
N PHE A 187 -11.61 21.35 22.53
CA PHE A 187 -13.05 21.53 22.33
C PHE A 187 -13.88 20.55 23.17
N LYS A 188 -13.51 19.26 23.19
CA LYS A 188 -14.19 18.25 24.03
C LYS A 188 -14.10 18.58 25.52
N LEU A 189 -12.96 19.10 25.98
CA LEU A 189 -12.75 19.49 27.38
C LEU A 189 -13.63 20.70 27.76
N LYS A 190 -13.72 21.71 26.87
CA LYS A 190 -14.60 22.88 27.05
C LYS A 190 -16.08 22.46 27.14
N ASN A 191 -16.53 21.55 26.28
CA ASN A 191 -17.93 21.10 26.27
C ASN A 191 -18.29 20.17 27.44
N LYS A 192 -17.33 19.39 27.94
CA LYS A 192 -17.54 18.59 29.16
C LYS A 192 -17.77 19.50 30.37
N ASN A 193 -17.00 20.59 30.46
CA ASN A 193 -17.11 21.55 31.56
C ASN A 193 -18.39 22.40 31.51
N THR A 194 -18.94 22.68 30.31
CA THR A 194 -20.22 23.39 30.17
C THR A 194 -21.44 22.48 30.36
N GLY A 195 -21.35 21.18 30.04
CA GLY A 195 -22.42 20.20 30.25
C GLY A 195 -22.58 19.73 31.71
N THR A 196 -21.53 19.83 32.54
CA THR A 196 -21.62 19.57 33.99
C THR A 196 -22.25 20.72 34.77
N ASN A 197 -22.14 21.96 34.28
CA ASN A 197 -22.72 23.14 34.94
C ASN A 197 -24.23 23.33 34.69
N THR A 198 -24.84 22.52 33.81
CA THR A 198 -26.27 22.60 33.46
C THR A 198 -27.12 21.49 34.07
N LYS A 199 -26.53 20.54 34.81
CA LYS A 199 -27.24 19.45 35.50
C LYS A 199 -27.30 19.60 37.03
N GLY A 200 -26.92 20.77 37.55
CA GLY A 200 -26.88 21.09 38.98
C GLY A 200 -27.84 22.21 39.39
N GLN A 201 -28.89 22.46 38.61
CA GLN A 201 -30.01 23.34 38.99
C GLN A 201 -31.31 22.56 38.95
#